data_AF-A0A7X6WJM9-F1
#
_entry.id   AF-A0A7X6WJM9-F1
#
_cell.length_a   1.000
_cell.length_b   1.000
_cell.length_c   1.000
_cell.angle_alpha   90.00
_cell.angle_beta   90.00
_cell.angle_gamma   90.00
#
_symmetry.space_group_name_H-M   'P 1'
#
loop_
_entity.id
_entity.type
_entity.pdbx_description
1 polymer ?
#
loop_
_entity_poly.entity_id
_entity_poly.type
_entity_poly.pdbx_seq_one_letter_code
_entity_poly.pdbx_strand_id
1 'polypeptide(L)'
;MLPEMREKAVNTCGECCFLVEIQGREEIRWGCVVSLKKYGNLEKRVPRRIDAREIIKLVGAAGLMKLVEHHHPGAQACGFFRVRPM
;
A
#
# COMPACT_ATOMS: atom_id res chain seq x y z
N MET A 1 -9.19 -7.31 28.18
CA MET A 1 -9.40 -6.48 26.98
C MET A 1 -8.11 -6.53 26.17
N LEU A 2 -8.16 -7.11 24.96
CA LEU A 2 -6.98 -7.35 24.12
C LEU A 2 -6.42 -6.01 23.59
N PRO A 3 -5.18 -5.61 23.95
CA PRO A 3 -4.55 -4.37 23.48
C PRO A 3 -4.44 -4.29 21.95
N GLU A 4 -4.36 -5.44 21.28
CA GLU A 4 -4.16 -5.59 19.83
C GLU A 4 -5.32 -5.05 18.99
N MET A 5 -6.52 -4.91 19.56
CA MET A 5 -7.66 -4.30 18.87
C MET A 5 -7.64 -2.75 18.90
N ARG A 6 -6.88 -2.13 19.82
CA ARG A 6 -6.78 -0.66 19.89
C ARG A 6 -5.86 -0.10 18.81
N GLU A 7 -4.76 -0.76 18.45
CA GLU A 7 -3.87 -0.26 17.39
C GLU A 7 -4.55 -0.19 16.00
N LYS A 8 -5.51 -1.07 15.72
CA LYS A 8 -6.26 -1.06 14.45
C LYS A 8 -7.33 0.04 14.37
N ALA A 9 -7.70 0.64 15.49
CA ALA A 9 -8.76 1.65 15.56
C ALA A 9 -8.24 3.09 15.46
N VAL A 10 -6.92 3.30 15.60
CA VAL A 10 -6.32 4.64 15.64
C VAL A 10 -5.46 4.93 14.40
N ASN A 11 -4.90 3.89 13.77
CA ASN A 11 -3.97 4.06 12.66
C ASN A 11 -4.68 4.12 11.29
N THR A 12 -4.07 4.87 10.38
CA THR A 12 -4.56 5.05 9.01
C THR A 12 -3.67 4.35 7.99
N CYS A 13 -4.19 4.12 6.77
CA CYS A 13 -3.40 3.59 5.67
C CYS A 13 -2.17 4.46 5.36
N GLY A 14 -2.19 5.76 5.65
CA GLY A 14 -1.04 6.68 5.49
C GLY A 14 0.18 6.28 6.32
N GLU A 15 -0.04 5.63 7.45
CA GLU A 15 1.02 5.16 8.35
C GLU A 15 1.49 3.74 8.00
N CYS A 16 0.79 3.09 7.07
CA CYS A 16 1.11 1.74 6.61
C CYS A 16 2.32 1.77 5.66
N CYS A 17 3.25 0.83 5.84
CA CYS A 17 4.39 0.67 4.94
C CYS A 17 3.98 0.24 3.53
N PHE A 18 2.82 -0.42 3.38
CA PHE A 18 2.30 -0.93 2.11
C PHE A 18 1.54 0.11 1.28
N LEU A 19 1.16 1.25 1.87
CA LEU A 19 0.60 2.35 1.09
C LEU A 19 1.74 3.11 0.41
N VAL A 20 1.68 3.27 -0.90
CA VAL A 20 2.71 3.93 -1.69
C VAL A 20 2.08 4.89 -2.68
N GLU A 21 2.87 5.88 -3.10
CA GLU A 21 2.53 6.71 -4.25
C GLU A 21 2.87 5.93 -5.52
N ILE A 22 1.87 5.69 -6.36
CA ILE A 22 2.04 5.13 -7.69
C ILE A 22 2.09 6.28 -8.68
N GLN A 23 3.28 6.50 -9.26
CA GLN A 23 3.53 7.55 -10.24
C GLN A 23 3.13 7.05 -11.63
N GLY A 24 2.06 7.64 -12.17
CA GLY A 24 1.67 7.52 -13.56
C GLY A 24 2.39 8.54 -14.45
N ARG A 25 1.94 8.64 -15.70
CA ARG A 25 2.51 9.59 -16.67
C ARG A 25 2.12 11.04 -16.37
N GLU A 26 0.88 11.25 -15.96
CA GLU A 26 0.27 12.59 -15.78
C GLU A 26 -0.20 12.83 -14.33
N GLU A 27 -0.27 11.76 -13.52
CA GLU A 27 -0.90 11.78 -12.20
C GLU A 27 -0.16 10.89 -11.21
N ILE A 28 -0.29 11.19 -9.94
CA ILE A 28 0.16 10.36 -8.83
C ILE A 28 -1.07 9.91 -8.07
N ARG A 29 -1.20 8.61 -7.82
CA ARG A 29 -2.30 8.02 -7.05
C ARG A 29 -1.76 7.19 -5.91
N TRP A 30 -2.52 7.10 -4.82
CA TRP A 30 -2.20 6.20 -3.73
C TRP A 30 -2.58 4.77 -4.11
N GLY A 31 -1.74 3.81 -3.73
CA GLY A 31 -2.06 2.40 -3.90
C GLY A 31 -1.45 1.51 -2.83
N CYS A 32 -2.10 0.38 -2.58
CA CYS A 32 -1.69 -0.58 -1.56
C CYS A 32 -1.02 -1.77 -2.23
N VAL A 33 0.26 -1.98 -1.96
CA VAL A 33 1.05 -3.03 -2.62
C VAL A 33 1.13 -4.33 -1.82
N VAL A 34 0.31 -4.48 -0.77
CA VAL A 34 0.34 -5.66 0.11
C VAL A 34 0.05 -6.97 -0.64
N SER A 35 -0.76 -6.92 -1.69
CA SER A 35 -1.09 -8.08 -2.53
C SER A 35 0.03 -8.47 -3.49
N LEU A 36 1.04 -7.62 -3.69
CA LEU A 36 2.24 -7.94 -4.47
C LEU A 36 3.17 -8.79 -3.59
N LYS A 37 3.32 -10.08 -3.90
CA LYS A 37 4.13 -11.03 -3.11
C LYS A 37 5.48 -10.47 -2.66
N LYS A 38 6.23 -9.85 -3.58
CA LYS A 38 7.55 -9.24 -3.32
C LYS A 38 7.56 -8.19 -2.20
N TYR A 39 6.41 -7.56 -1.93
CA TYR A 39 6.24 -6.56 -0.88
C TYR A 39 5.43 -7.10 0.30
N GLY A 40 4.33 -7.82 0.05
CA GLY A 40 3.47 -8.41 1.09
C GLY A 40 4.22 -9.36 2.03
N ASN A 41 5.18 -10.12 1.49
CA ASN A 41 6.06 -11.00 2.27
C ASN A 41 7.27 -10.27 2.89
N LEU A 42 7.41 -8.96 2.63
CA LEU A 42 8.56 -8.13 3.03
C LEU A 42 9.92 -8.66 2.51
N GLU A 43 9.92 -9.48 1.46
CA GLU A 43 11.13 -9.94 0.76
C GLU A 43 11.97 -8.77 0.23
N LYS A 44 11.29 -7.66 -0.11
CA LYS A 44 11.91 -6.39 -0.49
C LYS A 44 11.28 -5.25 0.30
N ARG A 45 12.11 -4.26 0.68
CA ARG A 45 11.64 -3.01 1.28
C ARG A 45 10.63 -2.33 0.34
N VAL A 46 9.51 -1.92 0.91
CA VAL A 46 8.48 -1.18 0.18
C VAL A 46 8.95 0.27 0.00
N PRO A 47 9.18 0.73 -1.25
CA PRO A 47 9.56 2.12 -1.51
C PRO A 47 8.37 3.06 -1.25
N ARG A 48 8.63 4.34 -0.99
CA ARG A 48 7.55 5.34 -0.80
C ARG A 48 6.81 5.65 -2.10
N ARG A 49 7.51 5.56 -3.24
CA ARG A 49 6.97 5.82 -4.58
C ARG A 49 7.39 4.73 -5.56
N ILE A 50 6.50 4.33 -6.46
CA ILE A 50 6.71 3.30 -7.47
C ILE A 50 6.18 3.79 -8.82
N ASP A 51 6.91 3.55 -9.91
CA ASP A 51 6.43 3.84 -11.25
C ASP A 51 5.34 2.83 -11.66
N ALA A 52 4.22 3.34 -12.18
CA ALA A 52 3.11 2.51 -12.67
C ALA A 52 3.56 1.43 -13.68
N ARG A 53 4.57 1.71 -14.50
CA ARG A 53 5.15 0.76 -15.47
C ARG A 53 5.80 -0.43 -14.76
N GLU A 54 6.45 -0.23 -13.62
CA GLU A 54 7.01 -1.34 -12.84
C GLU A 54 5.91 -2.24 -12.29
N ILE A 55 4.79 -1.66 -11.85
CA ILE A 55 3.63 -2.41 -11.37
C ILE A 55 2.95 -3.16 -12.52
N ILE A 56 2.75 -2.51 -13.67
CA ILE A 56 2.16 -3.13 -14.86
C ILE A 56 2.99 -4.33 -15.32
N LYS A 57 4.33 -4.26 -15.28
CA LYS A 57 5.20 -5.40 -15.60
C LYS A 57 4.98 -6.62 -14.69
N LEU A 58 4.46 -6.41 -13.48
CA LEU A 58 4.29 -7.46 -12.47
C LEU A 58 2.88 -8.03 -12.43
N VAL A 59 1.86 -7.19 -12.62
CA VAL A 59 0.45 -7.58 -12.45
C VAL A 59 -0.46 -7.17 -13.60
N GLY A 60 0.09 -6.57 -14.66
CA GLY A 60 -0.65 -6.03 -15.78
C GLY A 60 -1.42 -4.74 -15.44
N ALA A 61 -2.06 -4.16 -16.45
CA ALA A 61 -2.86 -2.93 -16.28
C ALA A 61 -4.08 -3.14 -15.38
N ALA A 62 -4.77 -4.28 -15.51
CA ALA A 62 -5.90 -4.61 -14.64
C ALA A 62 -5.49 -4.77 -13.17
N GLY A 63 -4.31 -5.36 -12.93
CA GLY A 63 -3.74 -5.45 -11.59
C GLY A 63 -3.41 -4.07 -11.01
N LEU A 64 -2.80 -3.19 -11.82
CA LEU A 64 -2.55 -1.80 -11.41
C LEU A 64 -3.83 -1.08 -11.00
N MET A 65 -4.90 -1.18 -11.80
CA MET A 65 -6.17 -0.52 -11.50
C MET A 65 -6.73 -0.95 -10.14
N LYS A 66 -6.68 -2.25 -9.81
CA LYS A 66 -7.09 -2.76 -8.50
C LYS A 66 -6.24 -2.22 -7.35
N LEU A 67 -4.95 -1.96 -7.58
CA LEU A 67 -4.05 -1.44 -6.55
C LEU A 67 -4.26 0.05 -6.27
N VAL A 68 -4.82 0.81 -7.21
CA VAL A 68 -5.14 2.24 -7.01
C VAL A 68 -6.61 2.47 -6.66
N GLU A 69 -7.45 1.43 -6.73
CA GLU A 69 -8.88 1.52 -6.44
C GLU A 69 -9.11 1.67 -4.93
N HIS A 70 -9.82 2.73 -4.54
CA HIS A 70 -10.30 2.95 -3.17
C HIS A 70 -9.22 3.01 -2.08
N HIS A 71 -8.00 3.44 -2.42
CA HIS A 71 -6.93 3.60 -1.43
C HIS A 71 -6.60 5.07 -1.20
N HIS A 72 -6.70 5.48 0.07
CA HIS A 72 -6.47 6.84 0.51
C HIS A 72 -5.68 6.83 1.83
N PRO A 73 -4.71 7.74 2.04
CA PRO A 73 -3.92 7.79 3.27
C PRO A 73 -4.78 7.99 4.52
N GLY A 74 -5.88 8.75 4.42
CA GLY A 74 -6.82 8.95 5.53
C GLY A 74 -7.82 7.79 5.75
N ALA A 75 -7.77 6.72 4.95
CA ALA A 75 -8.63 5.55 5.18
C ALA A 75 -8.16 4.78 6.42
N GLN A 76 -9.09 4.18 7.16
CA GLN A 76 -8.74 3.33 8.30
C GLN A 76 -7.87 2.16 7.85
N ALA A 77 -6.84 1.85 8.63
CA ALA A 77 -5.92 0.78 8.32
C ALA A 77 -6.61 -0.60 8.30
N CYS A 78 -6.21 -1.45 7.35
CA CYS A 78 -6.78 -2.79 7.20
C CYS A 78 -6.07 -3.83 8.09
N GLY A 79 -6.53 -5.09 8.05
CA GLY A 79 -5.95 -6.20 8.81
C GLY A 79 -4.48 -6.52 8.49
N PHE A 80 -3.95 -6.01 7.38
CA PHE A 80 -2.55 -6.16 6.98
C PHE A 80 -1.68 -4.96 7.34
N PHE A 81 -2.19 -4.04 8.16
CA PHE A 81 -1.43 -2.88 8.60
C PHE A 81 -0.07 -3.27 9.16
N ARG A 82 0.95 -2.55 8.71
CA ARG A 82 2.28 -2.57 9.32
C ARG A 82 2.82 -1.15 9.36
N VAL A 83 3.30 -0.75 10.53
CA VAL A 83 3.91 0.56 10.72
C VAL A 83 5.08 0.73 9.76
N ARG A 84 5.16 1.90 9.13
CA ARG A 84 6.33 2.25 8.32
C ARG A 84 7.53 2.41 9.27
N PRO A 85 8.61 1.61 9.11
CA PRO A 85 9.82 1.84 9.88
C PRO A 85 10.37 3.23 9.52
N MET A 86 10.61 4.04 10.56
CA MET A 86 11.19 5.38 10.43
C MET A 86 12.58 5.32 9.80
#